data_AF-A0A3N5UWU0-F1
#
_entry.id   AF-A0A3N5UWU0-F1
#
_cell.length_a   1.000
_cell.length_b   1.000
_cell.length_c   1.000
_cell.angle_alpha   90.00
_cell.angle_beta   90.00
_cell.angle_gamma   90.00
#
_symmetry.space_group_name_H-M   'P 1'
#
loop_
_entity.id
_entity.type
_entity.pdbx_description
1 polymer ?
#
loop_
_entity_poly.entity_id
_entity_poly.type
_entity_poly.pdbx_seq_one_letter_code
_entity_poly.pdbx_strand_id
1 'polypeptide(L)'
;MPHLALALLGPFQATLNGQPVTGLNSDRLRALLAYLAVERGHEHPRQLVASLLWPELPDREALNVLRSALSNLHRALSDRGAPSPFVLGTRATLEFNAASDHWLDVAEFERLASRDLTGLRDLSGLTTAVSLYRGPFLHG
;
A
#
# COMPACT_ATOMS: atom_id res chain seq x y z
N MET A 1 -17.13 -6.59 5.04
CA MET A 1 -16.37 -5.88 3.99
C MET A 1 -15.04 -6.60 3.85
N PRO A 2 -14.37 -6.61 2.69
CA PRO A 2 -13.06 -7.24 2.58
C PRO A 2 -12.03 -6.49 3.46
N HIS A 3 -11.16 -7.22 4.15
CA HIS A 3 -10.08 -6.67 4.96
C HIS A 3 -8.72 -6.89 4.29
N LEU A 4 -8.00 -5.81 3.97
CA LEU A 4 -6.65 -5.86 3.37
C LEU A 4 -5.58 -5.59 4.42
N ALA A 5 -4.68 -6.54 4.65
CA ALA A 5 -3.51 -6.33 5.49
C ALA A 5 -2.23 -6.26 4.64
N LEU A 6 -1.46 -5.19 4.81
CA LEU A 6 -0.20 -4.92 4.12
C LEU A 6 0.94 -4.86 5.13
N ALA A 7 1.97 -5.67 4.90
CA ALA A 7 3.20 -5.63 5.68
C ALA A 7 4.40 -5.33 4.77
N LEU A 8 4.98 -4.14 4.93
CA LEU A 8 6.00 -3.53 4.08
C LEU A 8 7.33 -3.29 4.80
N LEU A 9 7.38 -3.37 6.14
CA LEU A 9 8.60 -3.29 6.95
C LEU A 9 9.31 -4.65 6.94
N GLY A 10 9.93 -4.98 5.81
CA GLY A 10 10.49 -6.28 5.48
C GLY A 10 10.01 -6.73 4.10
N PRO A 11 9.99 -8.04 3.82
CA PRO A 11 9.43 -8.55 2.58
C PRO A 11 7.97 -8.18 2.39
N PHE A 12 7.64 -7.75 1.17
CA PHE A 12 6.27 -7.40 0.80
C PHE A 12 5.32 -8.58 1.08
N GLN A 13 4.32 -8.35 1.91
CA GLN A 13 3.23 -9.29 2.14
C GLN A 13 1.90 -8.56 2.08
N ALA A 14 0.93 -9.18 1.38
CA ALA A 14 -0.43 -8.70 1.29
C ALA A 14 -1.39 -9.87 1.52
N THR A 15 -2.37 -9.68 2.40
CA THR A 15 -3.46 -10.64 2.58
C THR A 15 -4.81 -9.95 2.45
N LEU A 16 -5.77 -10.63 1.83
CA LEU A 16 -7.15 -10.22 1.72
C LEU A 16 -8.01 -11.23 2.47
N ASN A 17 -8.71 -10.77 3.52
CA ASN A 17 -9.46 -11.63 4.45
C ASN A 17 -8.58 -12.76 5.03
N GLY A 18 -7.33 -12.43 5.37
CA GLY A 18 -6.36 -13.38 5.91
C GLY A 18 -5.77 -14.38 4.91
N GLN A 19 -6.15 -14.33 3.63
CA GLN A 19 -5.57 -15.16 2.58
C GLN A 19 -4.55 -14.38 1.76
N PRO A 20 -3.40 -14.95 1.36
CA PRO A 20 -2.44 -14.26 0.51
C PRO A 20 -3.09 -13.71 -0.77
N VAL A 21 -2.84 -12.43 -1.07
CA VAL A 21 -3.33 -11.83 -2.32
C VAL A 21 -2.59 -12.45 -3.50
N THR A 22 -3.32 -13.15 -4.36
CA THR A 22 -2.77 -13.70 -5.60
C THR A 22 -2.83 -12.66 -6.72
N GLY A 23 -1.84 -12.66 -7.63
CA GLY A 23 -1.82 -11.76 -8.79
C GLY A 23 -0.96 -10.49 -8.63
N LEU A 24 -0.35 -10.26 -7.46
CA LEU A 24 0.68 -9.24 -7.25
C LEU A 24 2.06 -9.75 -7.68
N ASN A 25 2.17 -10.22 -8.92
CA ASN A 25 3.31 -11.02 -9.40
C ASN A 25 4.53 -10.21 -9.84
N SER A 26 4.46 -8.88 -9.83
CA SER A 26 5.52 -7.99 -10.30
C SER A 26 5.92 -7.01 -9.21
N ASP A 27 7.21 -6.75 -9.07
CA ASP A 27 7.77 -5.76 -8.14
C ASP A 27 7.14 -4.39 -8.34
N ARG A 28 6.89 -3.99 -9.59
CA ARG A 28 6.24 -2.71 -9.90
C ARG A 28 4.79 -2.66 -9.46
N LEU A 29 4.08 -3.78 -9.54
CA LEU A 29 2.70 -3.85 -9.06
C LEU A 29 2.64 -3.82 -7.53
N ARG A 30 3.59 -4.50 -6.86
CA ARG A 30 3.77 -4.44 -5.40
C ARG A 30 4.14 -3.03 -4.95
N ALA A 31 5.10 -2.38 -5.64
CA ALA A 31 5.52 -1.01 -5.39
C ALA A 31 4.38 0.00 -5.60
N LEU A 32 3.54 -0.17 -6.63
CA LEU A 32 2.35 0.68 -6.83
C LEU A 32 1.40 0.62 -5.63
N LEU A 33 1.07 -0.58 -5.16
CA LEU A 33 0.18 -0.74 -4.00
C LEU A 33 0.83 -0.19 -2.74
N ALA A 34 2.11 -0.49 -2.51
CA ALA A 34 2.86 -0.01 -1.35
C ALA A 34 2.93 1.52 -1.32
N TYR A 35 3.25 2.16 -2.45
CA TYR A 35 3.31 3.62 -2.56
C TYR A 35 1.98 4.26 -2.20
N LEU A 36 0.89 3.83 -2.84
CA LEU A 36 -0.44 4.38 -2.56
C LEU A 36 -0.86 4.15 -1.10
N ALA A 37 -0.57 2.98 -0.52
CA ALA A 37 -0.93 2.68 0.87
C ALA A 37 -0.12 3.49 1.89
N VAL A 38 1.18 3.70 1.66
CA VAL A 38 2.01 4.54 2.54
C VAL A 38 1.54 5.99 2.46
N GLU A 39 1.30 6.50 1.26
CA GLU A 39 0.82 7.86 1.00
C GLU A 39 -0.71 8.04 1.20
N ARG A 40 -1.38 7.07 1.84
CA ARG A 40 -2.84 7.09 2.07
C ARG A 40 -3.32 8.45 2.62
N GLY A 41 -4.47 8.89 2.12
CA GLY A 41 -5.03 10.20 2.46
C GLY A 41 -4.62 11.34 1.51
N HIS A 42 -3.81 11.05 0.48
CA HIS A 42 -3.45 12.00 -0.57
C HIS A 42 -3.85 11.50 -1.96
N GLU A 43 -4.34 12.42 -2.79
CA GLU A 43 -4.53 12.17 -4.22
C GLU A 43 -3.23 12.42 -5.00
N HIS A 44 -2.83 11.45 -5.82
CA HIS A 44 -1.64 11.54 -6.65
C HIS A 44 -2.02 11.67 -8.14
N PRO A 45 -1.42 12.62 -8.88
CA PRO A 45 -1.56 12.66 -10.33
C PRO A 45 -1.06 11.35 -10.97
N ARG A 46 -1.84 10.80 -11.91
CA ARG A 46 -1.47 9.58 -12.62
C ARG A 46 -0.12 9.67 -13.32
N GLN A 47 0.19 10.84 -13.88
CA GLN A 47 1.48 11.07 -14.54
C GLN A 47 2.64 10.99 -13.55
N LEU A 48 2.49 11.55 -12.35
CA LEU A 48 3.51 11.49 -11.30
C LEU A 48 3.76 10.03 -10.87
N VAL A 49 2.71 9.27 -10.60
CA VAL A 49 2.84 7.84 -10.23
C VAL A 49 3.45 7.02 -11.36
N ALA A 50 3.07 7.31 -12.62
CA ALA A 50 3.62 6.63 -13.79
C ALA A 50 5.13 6.90 -13.94
N SER A 51 5.55 8.16 -13.90
CA SER A 51 6.96 8.54 -14.04
C SER A 51 7.81 8.03 -12.85
N LEU A 52 7.23 7.92 -11.65
CA LEU A 52 7.91 7.36 -10.49
C LEU A 52 8.23 5.87 -10.66
N LEU A 53 7.27 5.07 -11.12
CA LEU A 53 7.38 3.61 -11.19
C LEU A 53 7.97 3.09 -12.50
N TRP A 54 7.88 3.87 -13.58
CA TRP A 54 8.40 3.56 -14.91
C TRP A 54 9.23 4.74 -15.47
N PRO A 55 10.28 5.18 -14.77
CA PRO A 55 11.07 6.36 -15.16
C PRO A 55 11.80 6.19 -16.50
N GLU A 56 12.00 4.95 -16.96
CA GLU A 56 12.66 4.64 -18.22
C GLU A 56 11.74 4.75 -19.45
N LEU A 57 10.43 4.89 -19.26
CA LEU A 57 9.46 4.96 -20.34
C LEU A 57 9.06 6.42 -20.63
N PRO A 58 8.78 6.78 -21.90
CA PRO A 58 8.12 8.04 -22.21
C PRO A 58 6.76 8.16 -21.50
N ASP A 59 6.37 9.36 -21.08
CA ASP A 59 5.15 9.62 -20.29
C ASP A 59 3.89 8.93 -20.81
N ARG A 60 3.67 8.95 -22.14
CA ARG A 60 2.48 8.32 -22.76
C ARG A 60 2.49 6.80 -22.61
N GLU A 61 3.66 6.17 -22.70
CA GLU A 61 3.83 4.73 -22.52
C GLU A 61 3.73 4.35 -21.04
N ALA A 62 4.36 5.13 -20.15
CA ALA A 62 4.26 4.94 -18.71
C ALA A 62 2.80 4.98 -18.23
N LEU A 63 2.00 5.93 -18.72
CA LEU A 63 0.56 6.01 -18.43
C LEU A 63 -0.23 4.80 -18.94
N ASN A 64 0.13 4.26 -20.10
CA ASN A 64 -0.49 3.05 -20.63
C ASN A 64 -0.17 1.82 -19.77
N VAL A 65 1.09 1.68 -19.34
CA VAL A 65 1.51 0.60 -18.44
C VAL A 65 0.86 0.74 -17.07
N LEU A 66 0.78 1.96 -16.52
CA LEU A 66 0.07 2.24 -15.27
C LEU A 66 -1.40 1.83 -15.35
N ARG A 67 -2.09 2.12 -16.46
CA ARG A 67 -3.49 1.68 -16.65
C ARG A 67 -3.62 0.15 -16.57
N SER A 68 -2.71 -0.59 -17.20
CA SER A 68 -2.68 -2.05 -17.14
C SER A 68 -2.35 -2.56 -15.73
N ALA A 69 -1.40 -1.91 -15.04
CA ALA A 69 -1.05 -2.22 -13.66
C ALA A 69 -2.25 -2.03 -12.71
N LEU A 70 -2.97 -0.92 -12.81
CA LEU A 70 -4.18 -0.67 -12.02
C LEU A 70 -5.29 -1.67 -12.31
N SER A 71 -5.48 -2.02 -13.58
CA SER A 71 -6.42 -3.06 -14.00
C SER A 71 -6.12 -4.40 -13.31
N ASN A 72 -4.84 -4.76 -13.23
CA ASN A 72 -4.36 -5.96 -12.52
C ASN A 72 -4.51 -5.81 -11.00
N LEU A 73 -4.21 -4.63 -10.44
CA LEU A 73 -4.32 -4.36 -9.00
C LEU A 73 -5.76 -4.49 -8.52
N HIS A 74 -6.71 -3.85 -9.19
CA HIS A 74 -8.13 -3.96 -8.87
C HIS A 74 -8.65 -5.40 -8.97
N ARG A 75 -8.10 -6.20 -9.90
CA ARG A 75 -8.46 -7.62 -9.99
C ARG A 75 -7.89 -8.41 -8.82
N ALA A 76 -6.63 -8.20 -8.46
CA ALA A 76 -5.99 -8.89 -7.32
C ALA A 76 -6.69 -8.56 -6.00
N LEU A 77 -7.14 -7.32 -5.83
CA LEU A 77 -7.81 -6.85 -4.61
C LEU A 77 -9.34 -7.04 -4.61
N SER A 78 -9.90 -7.55 -5.72
CA SER A 78 -11.35 -7.69 -5.89
C SER A 78 -12.13 -6.37 -5.78
N ASP A 79 -11.51 -5.25 -6.16
CA ASP A 79 -12.08 -3.89 -6.08
C ASP A 79 -13.20 -3.64 -7.09
N ARG A 80 -13.21 -4.36 -8.21
CA ARG A 80 -14.14 -4.07 -9.31
C ARG A 80 -15.57 -4.32 -8.88
N GLY A 81 -16.34 -3.24 -8.73
CA GLY A 81 -17.72 -3.30 -8.25
C GLY A 81 -17.85 -3.52 -6.75
N ALA A 82 -16.74 -3.48 -5.99
CA ALA A 82 -16.79 -3.51 -4.54
C ALA A 82 -17.40 -2.21 -4.01
N PRO A 83 -18.23 -2.27 -2.94
CA PRO A 83 -18.82 -1.08 -2.34
C PRO A 83 -17.79 -0.16 -1.66
N SER A 84 -16.63 -0.70 -1.29
CA SER A 84 -15.49 0.06 -0.76
C SER A 84 -14.20 -0.54 -1.33
N PRO A 85 -13.73 -0.07 -2.50
CA PRO A 85 -12.48 -0.54 -3.10
C PRO A 85 -11.28 0.01 -2.33
N PHE A 86 -10.16 -0.71 -2.32
CA PHE A 86 -8.93 -0.27 -1.64
C PHE A 86 -8.17 0.80 -2.42
N VAL A 87 -8.26 0.78 -3.75
CA VAL A 87 -7.67 1.81 -4.61
C VAL A 87 -8.79 2.59 -5.29
N LEU A 88 -8.70 3.91 -5.22
CA LEU A 88 -9.59 4.83 -5.92
C LEU A 88 -8.82 5.48 -7.07
N GLY A 89 -9.53 5.77 -8.15
CA GLY A 89 -8.92 6.36 -9.32
C GLY A 89 -9.92 7.10 -10.17
N THR A 90 -9.51 8.29 -10.61
CA THR A 90 -10.19 9.07 -11.64
C THR A 90 -9.39 9.01 -12.94
N ARG A 91 -9.81 9.81 -13.93
CA ARG A 91 -9.01 10.01 -15.14
C ARG A 91 -7.70 10.76 -14.88
N ALA A 92 -7.59 11.49 -13.77
CA ALA A 92 -6.46 12.36 -13.46
C ALA A 92 -5.65 11.91 -12.23
N THR A 93 -6.33 11.36 -11.22
CA THR A 93 -5.76 11.06 -9.90
C THR A 93 -5.89 9.59 -9.52
N LEU A 94 -5.06 9.17 -8.56
CA LEU A 94 -5.05 7.88 -7.88
C LEU A 94 -4.87 8.12 -6.40
N GLU A 95 -5.55 7.34 -5.57
CA GLU A 95 -5.35 7.35 -4.12
C GLU A 95 -5.63 5.97 -3.54
N PHE A 96 -5.09 5.72 -2.35
CA PHE A 96 -5.54 4.61 -1.52
C PHE A 96 -6.75 5.05 -0.69
N ASN A 97 -7.80 4.23 -0.68
CA ASN A 97 -9.02 4.51 0.05
C ASN A 97 -8.81 4.34 1.56
N ALA A 98 -8.53 5.44 2.26
CA ALA A 98 -8.36 5.43 3.71
C ALA A 98 -9.63 5.00 4.48
N ALA A 99 -10.82 5.06 3.85
CA ALA A 99 -12.08 4.59 4.42
C ALA A 99 -12.35 3.10 4.17
N SER A 100 -11.47 2.40 3.43
CA SER A 100 -11.54 0.93 3.30
C SER A 100 -11.11 0.23 4.59
N ASP A 101 -11.56 -1.02 4.78
CA ASP A 101 -11.16 -1.83 5.92
C ASP A 101 -9.76 -2.43 5.67
N HIS A 102 -8.72 -1.80 6.21
CA HIS A 102 -7.34 -2.17 5.95
C HIS A 102 -6.45 -2.04 7.19
N TRP A 103 -5.32 -2.74 7.15
CA TRP A 103 -4.23 -2.63 8.09
C TRP A 103 -2.91 -2.44 7.34
N LEU A 104 -2.04 -1.56 7.86
CA LEU A 104 -0.73 -1.25 7.30
C LEU A 104 0.30 -1.22 8.43
N ASP A 105 1.34 -2.04 8.35
CA ASP A 105 2.37 -2.11 9.38
C ASP A 105 3.14 -0.79 9.57
N VAL A 106 3.40 -0.04 8.50
CA VAL A 106 4.04 1.29 8.57
C VAL A 106 3.18 2.25 9.39
N ALA A 107 1.88 2.30 9.13
CA ALA A 107 0.94 3.15 9.87
C ALA A 107 0.88 2.78 11.36
N GLU A 108 0.85 1.49 11.65
CA GLU A 108 0.82 0.98 13.02
C GLU A 108 2.14 1.23 13.75
N PHE A 109 3.27 1.08 13.05
CA PHE A 109 4.59 1.41 13.56
C PHE A 109 4.69 2.90 13.93
N GLU A 110 4.32 3.80 13.02
CA GLU A 110 4.31 5.26 13.27
C GLU A 110 3.41 5.62 14.47
N ARG A 111 2.22 5.02 14.54
CA ARG A 111 1.26 5.25 15.63
C ARG A 111 1.81 4.79 16.97
N LEU A 112 2.52 3.66 17.02
CA LEU A 112 3.12 3.12 18.23
C LEU A 112 4.40 3.87 18.63
N ALA A 113 5.20 4.31 17.67
CA ALA A 113 6.46 5.03 17.90
C ALA A 113 6.27 6.51 18.28
N SER A 114 5.17 7.13 17.86
CA SER A 114 4.85 8.55 18.14
C SER A 114 4.15 8.78 19.49
N ARG A 115 3.91 7.73 20.28
CA ARG A 115 3.29 7.86 21.59
C ARG A 115 4.28 8.48 22.58
N ASP A 116 3.75 9.35 23.44
CA ASP A 116 4.55 10.07 24.42
C ASP A 116 5.13 9.11 25.46
N LEU A 117 6.47 9.03 25.52
CA LEU A 117 7.23 8.07 26.33
C LEU A 117 7.40 8.50 27.79
N THR A 118 6.50 9.35 28.30
CA THR A 118 6.61 9.98 29.63
C THR A 118 6.41 9.02 30.81
N GLY A 119 6.43 7.71 30.60
CA GLY A 119 6.60 6.72 31.67
C GLY A 119 6.89 5.31 31.17
N LEU A 120 7.42 4.45 32.05
CA LEU A 120 7.70 3.01 31.87
C LEU A 120 6.51 2.16 31.37
N ARG A 121 5.34 2.76 31.14
CA ARG A 121 4.07 2.11 30.77
C ARG A 121 3.93 1.82 29.27
N ASP A 122 4.80 2.34 28.41
CA ASP A 122 4.67 2.16 26.94
C ASP A 122 5.74 1.26 26.30
N LEU A 123 6.53 0.55 27.12
CA LEU A 123 7.49 -0.45 26.63
C LEU A 123 6.81 -1.55 25.81
N SER A 124 5.56 -1.90 26.13
CA SER A 124 4.77 -2.87 25.36
C SER A 124 4.49 -2.35 23.94
N GLY A 125 4.08 -1.07 23.81
CA GLY A 125 3.83 -0.45 22.51
C GLY A 125 5.08 -0.37 21.65
N LEU A 126 6.22 0.00 22.24
CA LEU A 126 7.51 -0.01 21.55
C LEU A 126 7.96 -1.43 21.16
N THR A 127 7.74 -2.42 22.02
CA THR A 127 8.06 -3.82 21.71
C THR A 127 7.23 -4.30 20.52
N THR A 128 5.94 -3.97 20.48
CA THR A 128 5.08 -4.26 19.32
C THR A 128 5.57 -3.53 18.07
N ALA A 129 5.93 -2.25 18.15
CA ALA A 129 6.47 -1.50 17.02
C ALA A 129 7.73 -2.17 16.45
N VAL A 130 8.69 -2.54 17.29
CA VAL A 130 9.90 -3.27 16.86
C VAL A 130 9.55 -4.60 16.22
N SER A 131 8.54 -5.33 16.72
CA SER A 131 8.12 -6.62 16.15
C SER A 131 7.52 -6.51 14.73
N LEU A 132 7.00 -5.33 14.34
CA LEU A 132 6.53 -5.07 12.98
C LEU A 132 7.69 -4.96 11.98
N TYR A 133 8.86 -4.54 12.45
CA TYR A 133 10.06 -4.42 11.61
C TYR A 133 10.72 -5.79 11.40
N ARG A 134 10.46 -6.40 10.24
CA ARG A 134 10.96 -7.72 9.85
C ARG A 134 12.16 -7.65 8.91
N GLY A 135 12.60 -6.45 8.54
CA GLY A 135 13.71 -6.18 7.64
C GLY A 135 13.58 -4.81 6.96
N PRO A 136 14.48 -4.48 6.01
CA PRO A 136 14.39 -3.25 5.23
C PRO A 136 13.04 -3.13 4.50
N PHE A 137 12.60 -1.89 4.27
CA PHE A 137 11.34 -1.61 3.57
C PHE A 137 11.30 -2.27 2.19
N LEU A 138 10.23 -3.03 1.92
CA LEU A 138 10.03 -3.81 0.69
C LEU A 138 11.21 -4.74 0.34
N HIS A 139 11.89 -5.31 1.35
CA HIS A 139 13.07 -6.14 1.12
C HIS A 139 12.78 -7.44 0.35
N GLY A 140 13.51 -7.66 -0.74
CA GLY A 140 13.41 -8.84 -1.61
C GLY A 140 13.03 -8.45 -3.02
#